data_AF-A0A9D9FK20-F1
#
_entry.id   AF-A0A9D9FK20-F1
#
_cell.length_a   1.000
_cell.length_b   1.000
_cell.length_c   1.000
_cell.angle_alpha   90.00
_cell.angle_beta   90.00
_cell.angle_gamma   90.00
#
_symmetry.space_group_name_H-M   'P 1'
#
loop_
_entity.id
_entity.type
_entity.pdbx_description
1 polymer ?
#
loop_
_entity_poly.entity_id
_entity_poly.type
_entity_poly.pdbx_seq_one_letter_code
_entity_poly.pdbx_strand_id
1 'polypeptide(L)'
;MSWIPRGPTGFATQRLVRNAAHLPVRDAWYPSALANALSGVRDQDADDMNIFLSARTNWYFSSETPIGAEQTDFINVAIHEIAHGLGISSSAFIPWQGEPVASLDRPNDYVNFFDYTFALHAQDGTPYLYDTFIRIADGRSLMDFPNPSLELTLALANPTIHFSGAHAIAANNGYPVGVEPTNISHIPAFPRSPNPIMLSDSGQGETLHQPDAILVGMLQDLGWQISEACR
;
A
#
# COMPACT_ATOMS: atom_id res chain seq x y z
N MET A 1 -0.86 2.73 16.85
CA MET A 1 -2.18 2.98 16.25
C MET A 1 -2.86 4.08 17.05
N SER A 2 -3.46 5.07 16.38
CA SER A 2 -4.06 6.25 17.01
C SER A 2 -5.44 6.54 16.42
N TRP A 3 -6.35 7.08 17.24
CA TRP A 3 -7.68 7.50 16.80
C TRP A 3 -7.67 8.98 16.36
N ILE A 4 -8.26 9.29 15.21
CA ILE A 4 -8.30 10.64 14.63
C ILE A 4 -9.73 11.19 14.54
N PRO A 5 -9.94 12.49 14.79
CA PRO A 5 -11.27 13.09 14.77
C PRO A 5 -11.79 13.45 13.37
N ARG A 6 -10.93 13.44 12.34
CA ARG A 6 -11.24 13.72 10.92
C ARG A 6 -10.19 13.03 10.04
N GLY A 7 -10.55 12.66 8.81
CA GLY A 7 -9.68 11.96 7.86
C GLY A 7 -10.40 10.78 7.20
N PRO A 8 -9.69 9.94 6.44
CA PRO A 8 -10.22 8.68 5.91
C PRO A 8 -10.59 7.72 7.04
N THR A 9 -11.29 6.63 6.69
CA THR A 9 -11.67 5.57 7.65
C THR A 9 -10.44 4.98 8.35
N GLY A 10 -9.40 4.68 7.57
CA GLY A 10 -8.07 4.32 8.02
C GLY A 10 -7.01 5.02 7.18
N PHE A 11 -5.81 5.17 7.74
CA PHE A 11 -4.63 5.60 7.01
C PHE A 11 -3.37 5.03 7.67
N ALA A 12 -2.47 4.49 6.86
CA ALA A 12 -1.16 4.03 7.30
C ALA A 12 -0.05 4.78 6.60
N THR A 13 1.02 5.04 7.35
CA THR A 13 2.30 5.42 6.77
C THR A 13 3.41 4.55 7.36
N GLN A 14 4.45 4.35 6.58
CA GLN A 14 5.60 3.54 6.92
C GLN A 14 6.80 4.45 7.19
N ARG A 15 7.62 4.10 8.17
CA ARG A 15 8.98 4.64 8.23
C ARG A 15 9.78 3.99 7.13
N LEU A 16 10.42 4.78 6.30
CA LEU A 16 11.16 4.33 5.12
C LEU A 16 12.66 4.45 5.33
N VAL A 17 13.41 3.46 4.84
CA VAL A 17 14.87 3.42 4.85
C VAL A 17 15.40 3.10 3.46
N ARG A 18 16.61 3.56 3.13
CA ARG A 18 17.27 3.27 1.86
C ARG A 18 18.76 3.10 2.05
N ASN A 19 19.43 2.59 1.00
CA ASN A 19 20.90 2.51 0.89
C ASN A 19 21.59 1.66 1.97
N ALA A 20 20.87 0.77 2.65
CA ALA A 20 21.49 -0.20 3.55
C ALA A 20 22.13 -1.35 2.76
N ALA A 21 23.31 -1.80 3.18
CA ALA A 21 24.14 -2.73 2.43
C ALA A 21 23.47 -4.09 2.17
N HIS A 22 22.57 -4.53 3.05
CA HIS A 22 21.85 -5.80 2.99
C HIS A 22 20.60 -5.79 2.11
N LEU A 23 20.17 -4.62 1.62
CA LEU A 23 18.95 -4.53 0.80
C LEU A 23 19.23 -4.97 -0.65
N PRO A 24 18.39 -5.86 -1.22
CA PRO A 24 18.67 -6.48 -2.52
C PRO A 24 18.46 -5.53 -3.71
N VAL A 25 17.45 -4.64 -3.63
CA VAL A 25 17.19 -3.62 -4.65
C VAL A 25 17.85 -2.32 -4.23
N ARG A 26 18.64 -1.74 -5.13
CA ARG A 26 19.28 -0.44 -4.94
C ARG A 26 18.36 0.66 -5.44
N ASP A 27 18.60 1.88 -4.97
CA ASP A 27 17.85 3.07 -5.40
C ASP A 27 16.33 2.92 -5.23
N ALA A 28 15.92 2.30 -4.13
CA ALA A 28 14.52 2.14 -3.72
C ALA A 28 14.39 2.37 -2.20
N TRP A 29 13.27 2.95 -1.79
CA TRP A 29 12.89 3.05 -0.38
C TRP A 29 12.19 1.77 0.08
N TYR A 30 12.62 1.25 1.23
CA TYR A 30 12.06 0.07 1.86
C TYR A 30 11.23 0.46 3.09
N PRO A 31 10.07 -0.19 3.31
CA PRO A 31 9.43 -0.20 4.62
C PRO A 31 10.46 -0.67 5.64
N SER A 32 10.64 0.10 6.71
CA SER A 32 11.62 -0.25 7.74
C SER A 32 11.34 -1.60 8.40
N ALA A 33 10.06 -1.98 8.56
CA ALA A 33 9.66 -3.31 9.01
C ALA A 33 10.26 -4.41 8.11
N LEU A 34 10.17 -4.24 6.78
CA LEU A 34 10.75 -5.18 5.81
C LEU A 34 12.28 -5.15 5.86
N ALA A 35 12.88 -3.96 5.94
CA ALA A 35 14.33 -3.84 6.05
C ALA A 35 14.91 -4.51 7.30
N ASN A 36 14.21 -4.40 8.45
CA ASN A 36 14.53 -5.08 9.70
C ASN A 36 14.36 -6.60 9.58
N ALA A 37 13.29 -7.05 8.91
CA ALA A 37 13.05 -8.47 8.67
C ALA A 37 14.14 -9.10 7.78
N LEU A 38 14.60 -8.38 6.75
CA LEU A 38 15.66 -8.83 5.84
C LEU A 38 17.06 -8.83 6.48
N SER A 39 17.36 -7.87 7.37
CA SER A 39 18.63 -7.85 8.11
C SER A 39 18.67 -8.82 9.29
N GLY A 40 17.50 -9.18 9.84
CA GLY A 40 17.39 -9.85 11.13
C GLY A 40 17.74 -8.96 12.33
N VAL A 41 17.91 -7.65 12.12
CA VAL A 41 18.31 -6.69 13.15
C VAL A 41 17.48 -5.42 13.01
N ARG A 42 17.01 -4.89 14.14
CA ARG A 42 16.30 -3.62 14.19
C ARG A 42 17.25 -2.46 13.93
N ASP A 43 16.98 -1.69 12.88
CA ASP A 43 17.81 -0.56 12.44
C ASP A 43 17.82 0.61 13.45
N GLN A 44 16.66 0.96 14.02
CA GLN A 44 16.51 2.09 14.94
C GLN A 44 15.45 1.82 16.02
N ASP A 45 15.55 2.53 17.14
CA ASP A 45 14.52 2.55 18.18
C ASP A 45 13.35 3.50 17.85
N ALA A 46 12.70 3.26 16.71
CA ALA A 46 11.53 3.98 16.24
C ALA A 46 10.44 3.01 15.78
N ASP A 47 9.18 3.45 15.79
CA ASP A 47 8.09 2.68 15.20
C ASP A 47 8.35 2.48 13.70
N ASP A 48 7.98 1.30 13.18
CA ASP A 48 8.16 0.99 11.76
C ASP A 48 6.98 1.51 10.90
N MET A 49 5.81 1.72 11.51
CA MET A 49 4.62 2.26 10.85
C MET A 49 3.71 3.00 11.83
N ASN A 50 2.94 3.94 11.32
CA ASN A 50 1.86 4.59 12.06
C ASN A 50 0.53 4.34 11.35
N ILE A 51 -0.46 3.90 12.12
CA ILE A 51 -1.82 3.62 11.64
C ILE A 51 -2.78 4.55 12.39
N PHE A 52 -3.61 5.24 11.63
CA PHE A 52 -4.61 6.19 12.11
C PHE A 52 -5.99 5.67 11.72
N LEU A 53 -6.90 5.64 12.69
CA LEU A 53 -8.28 5.19 12.46
C LEU A 53 -9.27 6.28 12.85
N SER A 54 -10.30 6.47 12.04
CA SER A 54 -11.33 7.48 12.31
C SER A 54 -12.18 7.12 13.53
N ALA A 55 -12.25 8.02 14.51
CA ALA A 55 -13.16 7.91 15.65
C ALA A 55 -14.63 8.16 15.27
N ARG A 56 -14.91 8.58 14.03
CA ARG A 56 -16.28 8.85 13.54
C ARG A 56 -16.92 7.65 12.84
N THR A 57 -16.13 6.64 12.52
CA THR A 57 -16.62 5.46 11.83
C THR A 57 -17.48 4.61 12.77
N ASN A 58 -18.59 4.07 12.24
CA ASN A 58 -19.46 3.16 12.96
C ASN A 58 -18.83 1.75 12.98
N TRP A 59 -17.86 1.55 13.86
CA TRP A 59 -17.06 0.34 13.88
C TRP A 59 -17.83 -0.89 14.35
N TYR A 60 -17.55 -2.01 13.67
CA TYR A 60 -17.82 -3.35 14.13
C TYR A 60 -16.52 -3.99 14.61
N PHE A 61 -16.42 -4.32 15.90
CA PHE A 61 -15.19 -4.86 16.51
C PHE A 61 -15.14 -6.39 16.59
N SER A 62 -15.99 -7.09 15.84
CA SER A 62 -16.29 -8.52 16.03
C SER A 62 -16.99 -8.78 17.38
N SER A 63 -18.23 -9.25 17.32
CA SER A 63 -19.03 -9.56 18.50
C SER A 63 -19.91 -10.79 18.24
N GLU A 64 -20.66 -11.26 19.24
CA GLU A 64 -21.64 -12.34 19.04
C GLU A 64 -22.79 -11.95 18.08
N THR A 65 -22.97 -10.66 17.76
CA THR A 65 -23.97 -10.21 16.79
C THR A 65 -23.37 -10.03 15.40
N PRO A 66 -24.08 -10.43 14.32
CA PRO A 66 -23.66 -10.14 12.95
C PRO A 66 -23.45 -8.64 12.70
N ILE A 67 -22.53 -8.32 11.80
CA ILE A 67 -22.28 -6.93 11.39
C ILE A 67 -23.55 -6.29 10.81
N GLY A 68 -23.84 -5.05 11.23
CA GLY A 68 -24.92 -4.26 10.64
C GLY A 68 -24.53 -3.73 9.25
N ALA A 69 -25.53 -3.51 8.38
CA ALA A 69 -25.30 -3.05 7.01
C ALA A 69 -24.58 -1.69 6.89
N GLU A 70 -24.64 -0.86 7.94
CA GLU A 70 -23.97 0.47 8.01
C GLU A 70 -22.72 0.46 8.91
N GLN A 71 -22.28 -0.70 9.37
CA GLN A 71 -21.06 -0.82 10.16
C GLN A 71 -19.87 -1.14 9.26
N THR A 72 -18.70 -0.63 9.64
CA THR A 72 -17.42 -0.94 9.02
C THR A 72 -16.65 -1.88 9.92
N ASP A 73 -16.17 -3.00 9.37
CA ASP A 73 -15.40 -3.99 10.10
C ASP A 73 -14.00 -3.47 10.47
N PHE A 74 -13.74 -3.35 11.77
CA PHE A 74 -12.46 -2.86 12.30
C PHE A 74 -11.30 -3.77 11.91
N ILE A 75 -11.51 -5.09 11.94
CA ILE A 75 -10.42 -6.04 11.67
C ILE A 75 -10.02 -5.95 10.20
N ASN A 76 -10.98 -5.86 9.28
CA ASN A 76 -10.71 -5.66 7.85
C ASN A 76 -9.86 -4.40 7.61
N VAL A 77 -10.29 -3.24 8.13
CA VAL A 77 -9.52 -1.99 7.98
C VAL A 77 -8.15 -2.09 8.66
N ALA A 78 -8.05 -2.70 9.84
CA ALA A 78 -6.75 -2.86 10.50
C ALA A 78 -5.78 -3.70 9.67
N ILE A 79 -6.22 -4.81 9.07
CA ILE A 79 -5.37 -5.64 8.20
C ILE A 79 -4.96 -4.85 6.95
N HIS A 80 -5.89 -4.12 6.34
CA HIS A 80 -5.63 -3.25 5.20
C HIS A 80 -4.53 -2.21 5.50
N GLU A 81 -4.66 -1.48 6.61
CA GLU A 81 -3.67 -0.49 7.02
C GLU A 81 -2.32 -1.12 7.39
N ILE A 82 -2.32 -2.32 7.99
CA ILE A 82 -1.09 -3.08 8.23
C ILE A 82 -0.43 -3.47 6.91
N ALA A 83 -1.18 -3.91 5.90
CA ALA A 83 -0.63 -4.26 4.59
C ALA A 83 0.03 -3.05 3.91
N HIS A 84 -0.58 -1.87 4.01
CA HIS A 84 0.09 -0.62 3.63
C HIS A 84 1.39 -0.42 4.43
N GLY A 85 1.38 -0.57 5.75
CA GLY A 85 2.58 -0.50 6.61
C GLY A 85 3.68 -1.51 6.24
N LEU A 86 3.31 -2.69 5.76
CA LEU A 86 4.23 -3.76 5.34
C LEU A 86 4.83 -3.56 3.94
N GLY A 87 4.34 -2.59 3.17
CA GLY A 87 4.96 -2.22 1.89
C GLY A 87 4.03 -2.19 0.70
N ILE A 88 2.74 -2.50 0.84
CA ILE A 88 1.78 -2.35 -0.26
C ILE A 88 1.41 -0.87 -0.39
N SER A 89 2.34 -0.04 -0.83
CA SER A 89 2.16 1.41 -0.92
C SER A 89 3.05 1.97 -2.01
N SER A 90 2.49 2.88 -2.79
CA SER A 90 3.20 3.58 -3.85
C SER A 90 3.68 4.95 -3.39
N SER A 91 4.85 5.38 -3.88
CA SER A 91 5.28 6.77 -3.78
C SER A 91 4.61 7.68 -4.80
N ALA A 92 4.05 7.09 -5.88
CA ALA A 92 3.43 7.84 -6.95
C ALA A 92 2.11 8.44 -6.50
N PHE A 93 1.93 9.73 -6.79
CA PHE A 93 0.78 10.49 -6.35
C PHE A 93 0.38 11.53 -7.40
N ILE A 94 -0.93 11.78 -7.50
CA ILE A 94 -1.49 12.91 -8.26
C ILE A 94 -2.02 13.92 -7.22
N PRO A 95 -1.46 15.13 -7.14
CA PRO A 95 -1.88 16.11 -6.16
C PRO A 95 -3.31 16.60 -6.39
N TRP A 96 -4.04 16.79 -5.29
CA TRP A 96 -5.40 17.34 -5.31
C TRP A 96 -5.36 18.87 -5.31
N GLN A 97 -4.24 19.45 -4.84
CA GLN A 97 -3.99 20.88 -4.85
C GLN A 97 -2.90 21.24 -5.88
N GLY A 98 -3.16 22.26 -6.69
CA GLY A 98 -2.23 22.73 -7.72
C GLY A 98 -2.40 22.01 -9.05
N GLU A 99 -1.32 21.92 -9.84
CA GLU A 99 -1.34 21.27 -11.14
C GLU A 99 -1.45 19.74 -10.96
N PRO A 100 -2.48 19.07 -11.55
CA PRO A 100 -2.76 17.64 -11.36
C PRO A 100 -1.80 16.76 -12.19
N VAL A 101 -0.50 16.96 -11.95
CA VAL A 101 0.60 16.29 -12.63
C VAL A 101 1.19 15.27 -11.67
N ALA A 102 1.19 14.02 -12.08
CA ALA A 102 1.70 12.91 -11.29
C ALA A 102 3.19 13.10 -10.99
N SER A 103 3.58 12.63 -9.81
CA SER A 103 4.92 12.76 -9.28
C SER A 103 5.28 11.59 -8.36
N LEU A 104 6.57 11.28 -8.28
CA LEU A 104 7.19 10.45 -7.23
C LEU A 104 8.12 11.24 -6.30
N ASP A 105 8.28 12.55 -6.56
CA ASP A 105 9.17 13.46 -5.84
C ASP A 105 8.42 14.51 -5.00
N ARG A 106 7.08 14.41 -4.92
CA ARG A 106 6.21 15.35 -4.19
C ARG A 106 5.37 14.61 -3.17
N PRO A 107 5.48 15.00 -1.88
CA PRO A 107 4.77 14.30 -0.81
C PRO A 107 3.28 14.28 -1.08
N ASN A 108 2.62 13.17 -0.74
CA ASN A 108 1.17 13.09 -0.82
C ASN A 108 0.55 14.17 0.08
N ASP A 109 -0.57 14.76 -0.34
CA ASP A 109 -1.20 15.83 0.44
C ASP A 109 -1.68 15.35 1.82
N TYR A 110 -1.94 14.05 1.95
CA TYR A 110 -2.44 13.43 3.17
C TYR A 110 -1.43 13.42 4.32
N VAL A 111 -0.13 13.44 4.03
CA VAL A 111 0.87 13.35 5.10
C VAL A 111 0.87 14.56 6.03
N ASN A 112 0.27 15.68 5.62
CA ASN A 112 0.25 16.89 6.42
C ASN A 112 -0.87 16.89 7.49
N PHE A 113 -1.71 15.85 7.56
CA PHE A 113 -2.84 15.79 8.51
C PHE A 113 -2.55 15.04 9.81
N PHE A 114 -1.37 14.42 9.95
CA PHE A 114 -1.09 13.48 11.04
C PHE A 114 0.22 13.78 11.78
N ASP A 115 0.20 13.54 13.08
CA ASP A 115 1.40 13.55 13.91
C ASP A 115 2.08 12.17 13.85
N TYR A 116 3.28 12.13 13.31
CA TYR A 116 4.06 10.90 13.18
C TYR A 116 5.06 10.73 14.31
N THR A 117 5.25 9.47 14.68
CA THR A 117 6.27 9.03 15.66
C THR A 117 7.69 8.98 15.10
N PHE A 118 7.84 9.20 13.80
CA PHE A 118 9.11 9.22 13.08
C PHE A 118 9.11 10.32 12.02
N ALA A 119 10.31 10.77 11.64
CA ALA A 119 10.48 11.69 10.52
C ALA A 119 10.12 10.98 9.21
N LEU A 120 9.27 11.62 8.40
CA LEU A 120 9.03 11.18 7.04
C LEU A 120 10.29 11.41 6.20
N HIS A 121 10.63 10.45 5.35
CA HIS A 121 11.69 10.63 4.36
C HIS A 121 11.31 11.74 3.36
N ALA A 122 12.32 12.43 2.84
CA ALA A 122 12.12 13.34 1.73
C ALA A 122 11.88 12.53 0.46
N GLN A 123 10.81 12.85 -0.26
CA GLN A 123 10.62 12.33 -1.62
C GLN A 123 11.55 13.09 -2.56
N ASP A 124 12.39 12.33 -3.28
CA ASP A 124 13.41 12.85 -4.20
C ASP A 124 13.34 12.17 -5.57
N GLY A 125 12.20 11.54 -5.88
CA GLY A 125 11.96 10.78 -7.09
C GLY A 125 12.45 9.33 -7.03
N THR A 126 13.13 8.94 -5.94
CA THR A 126 13.45 7.53 -5.69
C THR A 126 12.15 6.75 -5.41
N PRO A 127 11.87 5.64 -6.14
CA PRO A 127 10.65 4.85 -5.94
C PRO A 127 10.62 4.16 -4.58
N TYR A 128 9.43 3.77 -4.12
CA TYR A 128 9.31 2.72 -3.11
C TYR A 128 9.58 1.36 -3.75
N LEU A 129 10.01 0.37 -2.97
CA LEU A 129 10.22 -1.00 -3.47
C LEU A 129 9.00 -1.53 -4.22
N TYR A 130 7.80 -1.23 -3.74
CA TYR A 130 6.53 -1.55 -4.39
C TYR A 130 6.44 -1.04 -5.83
N ASP A 131 6.83 0.22 -6.08
CA ASP A 131 6.76 0.85 -7.39
C ASP A 131 7.65 0.14 -8.43
N THR A 132 8.71 -0.53 -7.97
CA THR A 132 9.61 -1.31 -8.84
C THR A 132 8.91 -2.50 -9.51
N PHE A 133 7.75 -2.92 -9.01
CA PHE A 133 6.90 -3.96 -9.59
C PHE A 133 5.76 -3.43 -10.46
N ILE A 134 5.50 -2.12 -10.45
CA ILE A 134 4.40 -1.54 -11.20
C ILE A 134 4.76 -1.39 -12.67
N ARG A 135 3.87 -1.85 -13.54
CA ARG A 135 4.01 -1.82 -14.98
C ARG A 135 2.73 -1.31 -15.64
N ILE A 136 2.89 -0.70 -16.80
CA ILE A 136 1.76 -0.40 -17.70
C ILE A 136 1.61 -1.51 -18.75
N ALA A 137 0.57 -1.44 -19.60
CA ALA A 137 0.26 -2.46 -20.60
C ALA A 137 1.43 -2.91 -21.48
N ASP A 138 2.34 -2.01 -21.86
CA ASP A 138 3.48 -2.32 -22.74
C ASP A 138 4.70 -2.87 -21.99
N GLY A 139 4.61 -3.06 -20.67
CA GLY A 139 5.66 -3.59 -19.82
C GLY A 139 6.69 -2.57 -19.34
N ARG A 140 6.52 -1.27 -19.64
CA ARG A 140 7.36 -0.21 -19.07
C ARG A 140 7.10 -0.01 -17.58
N SER A 141 8.14 0.43 -16.87
CA SER A 141 8.07 0.86 -15.49
C SER A 141 7.51 2.28 -15.40
N LEU A 142 6.89 2.64 -14.27
CA LEU A 142 6.55 4.04 -13.97
C LEU A 142 7.81 4.93 -13.91
N MET A 143 8.97 4.35 -13.61
CA MET A 143 10.25 5.05 -13.50
C MET A 143 10.81 5.46 -14.86
N ASP A 144 10.25 4.91 -15.96
CA ASP A 144 10.65 5.25 -17.32
C ASP A 144 10.03 6.58 -17.82
N PHE A 145 9.07 7.13 -17.07
CA PHE A 145 8.41 8.39 -17.40
C PHE A 145 9.13 9.58 -16.80
N PRO A 146 9.11 10.75 -17.46
CA PRO A 146 9.58 11.99 -16.83
C PRO A 146 8.80 12.24 -15.53
N ASN A 147 9.49 12.71 -14.50
CA ASN A 147 8.92 12.95 -13.18
C ASN A 147 9.26 14.38 -12.74
N PRO A 148 8.26 15.24 -12.45
CA PRO A 148 6.82 15.07 -12.66
C PRO A 148 6.41 15.21 -14.14
N SER A 149 5.32 14.57 -14.59
CA SER A 149 4.82 14.75 -15.97
C SER A 149 3.35 14.36 -16.21
N LEU A 150 2.77 14.91 -17.28
CA LEU A 150 1.42 14.55 -17.74
C LEU A 150 1.40 13.13 -18.30
N GLU A 151 2.49 12.69 -18.92
CA GLU A 151 2.67 11.33 -19.42
C GLU A 151 2.59 10.32 -18.27
N LEU A 152 3.19 10.62 -17.11
CA LEU A 152 3.05 9.82 -15.91
C LEU A 152 1.61 9.85 -15.37
N THR A 153 0.92 11.00 -15.39
CA THR A 153 -0.50 11.09 -15.02
C THR A 153 -1.36 10.15 -15.87
N LEU A 154 -1.15 10.15 -17.19
CA LEU A 154 -1.87 9.29 -18.11
C LEU A 154 -1.54 7.80 -17.90
N ALA A 155 -0.30 7.49 -17.54
CA ALA A 155 0.11 6.13 -17.17
C ALA A 155 -0.61 5.64 -15.90
N LEU A 156 -0.65 6.45 -14.84
CA LEU A 156 -1.35 6.13 -13.58
C LEU A 156 -2.86 5.99 -13.75
N ALA A 157 -3.47 6.76 -14.67
CA ALA A 157 -4.90 6.70 -14.98
C ALA A 157 -5.27 5.54 -15.91
N ASN A 158 -4.30 4.77 -16.42
CA ASN A 158 -4.57 3.71 -17.37
C ASN A 158 -5.17 2.47 -16.67
N PRO A 159 -6.33 1.94 -17.12
CA PRO A 159 -6.98 0.78 -16.49
C PRO A 159 -6.21 -0.55 -16.62
N THR A 160 -5.10 -0.56 -17.35
CA THR A 160 -4.24 -1.75 -17.53
C THR A 160 -2.98 -1.71 -16.68
N ILE A 161 -2.80 -0.67 -15.86
CA ILE A 161 -1.72 -0.61 -14.88
C ILE A 161 -1.84 -1.77 -13.90
N HIS A 162 -0.70 -2.37 -13.56
CA HIS A 162 -0.68 -3.61 -12.79
C HIS A 162 0.63 -3.80 -12.03
N PHE A 163 0.58 -4.62 -10.99
CA PHE A 163 1.71 -5.15 -10.25
C PHE A 163 2.19 -6.47 -10.89
N SER A 164 3.49 -6.57 -11.17
CA SER A 164 4.11 -7.66 -11.93
C SER A 164 5.10 -8.51 -11.12
N GLY A 165 4.81 -8.77 -9.85
CA GLY A 165 5.59 -9.72 -9.04
C GLY A 165 5.26 -11.19 -9.37
N ALA A 166 6.25 -12.07 -9.30
CA ALA A 166 6.11 -13.46 -9.74
C ALA A 166 5.19 -14.28 -8.82
N HIS A 167 5.26 -14.04 -7.51
CA HIS A 167 4.39 -14.70 -6.53
C HIS A 167 2.94 -14.22 -6.66
N ALA A 168 2.73 -12.91 -6.79
CA ALA A 168 1.43 -12.31 -7.03
C ALA A 168 0.79 -12.78 -8.35
N ILE A 169 1.60 -12.87 -9.43
CA ILE A 169 1.16 -13.44 -10.72
C ILE A 169 0.73 -14.90 -10.55
N ALA A 170 1.51 -15.71 -9.83
CA ALA A 170 1.16 -17.11 -9.58
C ALA A 170 -0.15 -17.22 -8.78
N ALA A 171 -0.34 -16.39 -7.76
CA ALA A 171 -1.58 -16.32 -6.98
C ALA A 171 -2.78 -15.85 -7.80
N ASN A 172 -2.54 -15.03 -8.83
CA ASN A 172 -3.56 -14.51 -9.74
C ASN A 172 -3.66 -15.32 -11.05
N ASN A 173 -3.54 -16.65 -10.96
CA ASN A 173 -3.71 -17.59 -12.08
C ASN A 173 -2.79 -17.35 -13.28
N GLY A 174 -1.58 -16.85 -13.04
CA GLY A 174 -0.60 -16.54 -14.09
C GLY A 174 -0.79 -15.18 -14.75
N TYR A 175 -1.72 -14.34 -14.27
CA TYR A 175 -1.95 -12.99 -14.79
C TYR A 175 -1.39 -11.91 -13.85
N PRO A 176 -0.85 -10.80 -14.37
CA PRO A 176 -0.50 -9.66 -13.53
C PRO A 176 -1.69 -9.12 -12.73
N VAL A 177 -1.41 -8.60 -11.54
CA VAL A 177 -2.43 -8.10 -10.61
C VAL A 177 -2.78 -6.67 -10.99
N GLY A 178 -4.01 -6.42 -11.45
CA GLY A 178 -4.46 -5.06 -11.72
C GLY A 178 -4.42 -4.21 -10.45
N VAL A 179 -4.09 -2.93 -10.58
CA VAL A 179 -4.15 -1.96 -9.47
C VAL A 179 -5.11 -0.83 -9.83
N GLU A 180 -5.70 -0.20 -8.81
CA GLU A 180 -6.71 0.85 -8.99
C GLU A 180 -6.07 2.06 -9.70
N PRO A 181 -6.60 2.50 -10.85
CA PRO A 181 -6.08 3.68 -11.55
C PRO A 181 -6.06 4.89 -10.62
N THR A 182 -4.99 5.67 -10.68
CA THR A 182 -4.74 6.85 -9.81
C THR A 182 -4.58 6.57 -8.31
N ASN A 183 -4.86 5.34 -7.84
CA ASN A 183 -4.71 4.92 -6.45
C ASN A 183 -4.02 3.56 -6.36
N ILE A 184 -2.85 3.47 -6.99
CA ILE A 184 -2.17 2.22 -7.35
C ILE A 184 -1.60 1.41 -6.16
N SER A 185 -1.82 1.87 -4.93
CA SER A 185 -1.59 1.08 -3.71
C SER A 185 -2.74 0.10 -3.40
N HIS A 186 -3.79 0.11 -4.23
CA HIS A 186 -5.01 -0.68 -4.05
C HIS A 186 -5.25 -1.62 -5.22
N ILE A 187 -6.01 -2.68 -4.96
CA ILE A 187 -6.48 -3.64 -5.94
C ILE A 187 -7.95 -3.30 -6.26
N PRO A 188 -8.35 -3.22 -7.54
CA PRO A 188 -9.72 -2.91 -7.93
C PRO A 188 -10.67 -4.08 -7.61
N ALA A 189 -11.94 -3.77 -7.43
CA ALA A 189 -12.98 -4.78 -7.24
C ALA A 189 -13.20 -5.69 -8.48
N PHE A 190 -14.06 -6.69 -8.33
CA PHE A 190 -14.52 -7.64 -9.36
C PHE A 190 -14.69 -6.99 -10.75
N PRO A 191 -14.30 -7.65 -11.88
CA PRO A 191 -14.14 -9.10 -12.07
C PRO A 191 -12.80 -9.71 -11.67
N ARG A 192 -11.81 -8.90 -11.29
CA ARG A 192 -10.42 -9.37 -11.26
C ARG A 192 -9.95 -9.88 -9.89
N SER A 193 -10.64 -9.53 -8.81
CA SER A 193 -10.38 -10.07 -7.47
C SER A 193 -11.67 -9.99 -6.64
N PRO A 194 -12.27 -11.11 -6.20
CA PRO A 194 -13.43 -11.04 -5.32
C PRO A 194 -12.99 -10.63 -3.91
N ASN A 195 -13.48 -9.48 -3.45
CA ASN A 195 -13.30 -8.92 -2.10
C ASN A 195 -11.84 -8.87 -1.60
N PRO A 196 -10.92 -8.19 -2.31
CA PRO A 196 -9.55 -8.06 -1.81
C PRO A 196 -9.52 -7.20 -0.54
N ILE A 197 -8.67 -7.56 0.42
CA ILE A 197 -8.43 -6.68 1.60
C ILE A 197 -7.89 -5.32 1.16
N MET A 198 -7.17 -5.27 0.05
CA MET A 198 -6.58 -4.04 -0.51
C MET A 198 -7.53 -3.25 -1.42
N LEU A 199 -8.85 -3.36 -1.27
CA LEU A 199 -9.81 -2.44 -1.90
C LEU A 199 -9.61 -1.03 -1.36
N SER A 200 -9.73 -0.02 -2.22
CA SER A 200 -9.63 1.40 -1.83
C SER A 200 -10.81 1.89 -0.98
N ASP A 201 -11.92 1.16 -0.96
CA ASP A 201 -13.09 1.45 -0.14
C ASP A 201 -13.29 0.37 0.92
N SER A 202 -13.51 0.80 2.16
CA SER A 202 -13.82 -0.06 3.30
C SER A 202 -15.33 -0.38 3.26
N GLY A 203 -15.71 -1.39 2.49
CA GLY A 203 -17.10 -1.82 2.33
C GLY A 203 -17.86 -1.93 3.66
N GLN A 204 -19.12 -1.50 3.66
CA GLN A 204 -20.00 -1.61 4.84
C GLN A 204 -20.74 -2.95 4.85
N GLY A 205 -20.95 -3.51 6.04
CA GLY A 205 -21.73 -4.74 6.22
C GLY A 205 -21.01 -6.03 5.79
N GLU A 206 -19.71 -5.97 5.54
CA GLU A 206 -18.88 -7.12 5.16
C GLU A 206 -17.84 -7.41 6.24
N THR A 207 -17.56 -8.70 6.48
CA THR A 207 -16.47 -9.15 7.35
C THR A 207 -15.43 -9.90 6.54
N LEU A 208 -14.20 -9.39 6.55
CA LEU A 208 -13.06 -9.96 5.81
C LEU A 208 -11.82 -9.93 6.70
N HIS A 209 -11.50 -11.07 7.32
CA HIS A 209 -10.45 -11.15 8.37
C HIS A 209 -9.22 -11.93 7.91
N GLN A 210 -9.10 -12.24 6.62
CA GLN A 210 -8.01 -13.03 6.08
C GLN A 210 -7.38 -12.35 4.87
N PRO A 211 -6.04 -12.14 4.88
CA PRO A 211 -5.31 -11.79 3.68
C PRO A 211 -5.59 -12.79 2.56
N ASP A 212 -5.99 -12.29 1.39
CA ASP A 212 -6.13 -13.12 0.21
C ASP A 212 -4.76 -13.55 -0.36
N ALA A 213 -4.76 -14.59 -1.19
CA ALA A 213 -3.54 -15.15 -1.76
C ALA A 213 -2.77 -14.13 -2.64
N ILE A 214 -3.46 -13.16 -3.23
CA ILE A 214 -2.84 -12.13 -4.07
C ILE A 214 -2.03 -11.19 -3.18
N LEU A 215 -2.63 -10.67 -2.10
CA LEU A 215 -1.92 -9.85 -1.12
C LEU A 215 -0.71 -10.59 -0.53
N VAL A 216 -0.87 -11.86 -0.16
CA VAL A 216 0.24 -12.69 0.33
C VAL A 216 1.35 -12.81 -0.72
N GLY A 217 0.99 -13.05 -1.99
CA GLY A 217 1.94 -13.11 -3.09
C GLY A 217 2.69 -11.79 -3.30
N MET A 218 1.99 -10.65 -3.23
CA MET A 218 2.62 -9.33 -3.35
C MET A 218 3.62 -9.08 -2.20
N LEU A 219 3.28 -9.47 -0.97
CA LEU A 219 4.21 -9.37 0.16
C LEU A 219 5.45 -10.27 -0.03
N GLN A 220 5.28 -11.48 -0.58
CA GLN A 220 6.40 -12.36 -0.93
C GLN A 220 7.32 -11.72 -1.99
N ASP A 221 6.74 -11.09 -3.01
CA ASP A 221 7.50 -10.40 -4.06
C ASP A 221 8.32 -9.23 -3.50
N LEU A 222 7.81 -8.51 -2.49
CA LEU A 222 8.59 -7.49 -1.77
C LEU A 222 9.74 -8.09 -0.94
N GLY A 223 9.66 -9.38 -0.58
CA GLY A 223 10.69 -10.10 0.17
C GLY A 223 10.25 -10.63 1.53
N TRP A 224 8.97 -10.51 1.89
CA TRP A 224 8.45 -11.09 3.12
C TRP A 224 8.49 -12.62 3.07
N GLN A 225 8.99 -13.23 4.14
CA GLN A 225 8.92 -14.68 4.34
C GLN A 225 7.60 -15.02 5.03
N ILE A 226 6.75 -15.80 4.35
CA ILE A 226 5.47 -16.24 4.89
C ILE A 226 5.69 -17.56 5.63
N SER A 227 5.32 -17.58 6.92
CA SER A 227 5.46 -18.78 7.75
C SER A 227 4.67 -19.96 7.16
N GLU A 228 5.16 -21.19 7.36
CA GLU A 228 4.46 -22.39 6.88
C GLU A 228 3.06 -22.56 7.48
N ALA A 229 2.79 -21.95 8.63
CA ALA A 229 1.47 -21.95 9.27
C ALA A 229 0.43 -21.07 8.54
N CYS A 230 0.85 -20.29 7.54
CA CYS A 230 -0.01 -19.43 6.72
C CYS A 230 -0.15 -19.92 5.28
N ARG A 231 0.31 -21.15 4.97
CA ARG A 231 0.16 -21.79 3.65
C ARG A 231 -1.05 -22.70 3.58
#